data_AF-A0A537Q460-F1
#
_entry.id   AF-A0A537Q460-F1
#
_cell.length_a   1.000
_cell.length_b   1.000
_cell.length_c   1.000
_cell.angle_alpha   90.00
_cell.angle_beta   90.00
_cell.angle_gamma   90.00
#
_symmetry.space_group_name_H-M   'P 1'
#
loop_
_entity.id
_entity.type
_entity.pdbx_description
1 polymer ?
#
loop_
_entity_poly.entity_id
_entity_poly.type
_entity_poly.pdbx_seq_one_letter_code
_entity_poly.pdbx_strand_id
1 'polypeptide(L)' 'MSDIGILNDPISLIAIALLLGSPGLALGGIPGALLWPTHRLAGAALGAVTGFVIWLAGWMILNDVI' A
#
# COMPACT_ATOMS: atom_id res chain seq x y z
N MET A 1 -18.01 3.15 -25.35
CA MET A 1 -17.06 4.22 -24.96
C MET A 1 -16.14 3.58 -23.94
N SER A 2 -14.82 3.70 -24.09
CA SER A 2 -13.86 2.94 -23.31
C SER A 2 -13.81 3.45 -21.86
N ASP A 3 -14.38 2.69 -20.92
CA ASP A 3 -14.36 2.95 -19.47
C ASP A 3 -12.94 3.00 -18.86
N ILE A 4 -11.92 2.70 -19.67
CA ILE A 4 -10.49 2.88 -19.37
C ILE A 4 -10.14 4.35 -19.07
N GLY A 5 -10.91 5.32 -19.61
CA GLY A 5 -10.67 6.75 -19.33
C GLY A 5 -10.82 7.11 -17.85
N ILE A 6 -11.81 6.54 -17.15
CA ILE A 6 -12.06 6.75 -15.71
C ILE A 6 -10.99 6.10 -14.84
N LEU A 7 -10.38 5.01 -15.33
CA LEU A 7 -9.33 4.28 -14.62
C LEU A 7 -7.96 4.96 -14.73
N ASN A 8 -7.80 5.92 -15.63
CA ASN A 8 -6.55 6.66 -15.84
C ASN A 8 -6.53 8.04 -15.15
N ASP A 9 -7.59 8.38 -14.42
CA ASP A 9 -7.62 9.58 -13.58
C ASP A 9 -6.67 9.39 -12.38
N PRO A 10 -5.89 10.42 -11.97
CA PRO A 10 -4.93 10.31 -10.87
C PRO A 10 -5.55 9.80 -9.57
N ILE A 11 -6.81 10.16 -9.32
CA ILE A 11 -7.57 9.74 -8.13
C ILE A 11 -7.88 8.24 -8.21
N SER A 12 -8.29 7.74 -9.38
CA SER A 12 -8.55 6.32 -9.61
C SER A 12 -7.28 5.49 -9.46
N LEU A 13 -6.15 5.98 -9.97
CA LEU A 13 -4.84 5.32 -9.80
C LEU A 13 -4.42 5.24 -8.32
N ILE A 14 -4.62 6.31 -7.55
CA ILE A 14 -4.37 6.31 -6.10
C ILE A 14 -5.29 5.31 -5.39
N ALA A 15 -6.58 5.29 -5.74
CA ALA A 15 -7.55 4.36 -5.16
C ALA A 15 -7.19 2.90 -5.46
N ILE A 16 -6.75 2.60 -6.69
CA ILE A 16 -6.29 1.26 -7.11
C ILE A 16 -5.02 0.88 -6.34
N ALA A 17 -4.05 1.78 -6.23
CA ALA A 17 -2.82 1.53 -5.48
C ALA A 17 -3.10 1.28 -3.99
N LEU A 18 -4.01 2.06 -3.39
CA LEU A 18 -4.46 1.87 -2.00
C LEU A 18 -5.18 0.54 -1.82
N LEU A 19 -6.06 0.16 -2.75
CA LEU A 19 -6.78 -1.10 -2.69
C LEU A 19 -5.80 -2.29 -2.75
N LEU A 20 -4.87 -2.27 -3.72
CA LEU A 20 -3.89 -3.33 -3.94
C LEU A 20 -2.86 -3.42 -2.81
N GLY A 21 -2.41 -2.27 -2.28
CA GLY A 21 -1.42 -2.20 -1.21
C GLY A 21 -1.99 -2.22 0.21
N SER A 22 -3.31 -2.17 0.38
CA SER A 22 -3.98 -2.25 1.69
C SER A 22 -3.60 -3.47 2.55
N PRO A 23 -3.32 -4.67 1.99
CA PRO A 23 -2.83 -5.79 2.80
C PRO A 23 -1.44 -5.48 3.37
N GLY A 24 -0.58 -4.82 2.59
CA GLY A 24 0.72 -4.34 3.02
C GLY A 24 0.65 -3.28 4.12
N LEU A 25 -0.33 -2.38 4.07
CA LEU A 25 -0.59 -1.39 5.15
C LEU A 25 -0.91 -2.08 6.48
N ALA A 26 -1.80 -3.08 6.46
CA ALA A 26 -2.18 -3.81 7.68
C ALA A 26 -1.03 -4.69 8.19
N LEU A 27 -0.41 -5.47 7.29
CA LEU A 27 0.69 -6.37 7.62
C LEU A 27 1.97 -5.64 8.06
N GLY A 28 2.20 -4.42 7.59
CA GLY A 28 3.31 -3.60 8.04
C GLY A 28 2.98 -2.75 9.27
N GLY A 29 1.78 -2.18 9.34
CA GLY A 29 1.38 -1.27 10.41
C GLY A 29 1.18 -1.95 11.76
N ILE A 30 0.62 -3.16 11.79
CA ILE A 30 0.42 -3.92 13.03
C ILE A 30 1.75 -4.28 13.71
N PRO A 31 2.74 -4.91 13.04
CA PRO A 31 4.04 -5.18 13.65
C PRO A 31 4.83 -3.90 13.89
N GLY A 32 4.71 -2.88 13.03
CA GLY A 32 5.37 -1.58 13.25
C GLY A 32 4.89 -0.89 14.54
N ALA A 33 3.59 -0.96 14.84
CA ALA A 33 3.04 -0.48 16.10
C ALA A 33 3.51 -1.32 17.30
N LEU A 34 3.66 -2.63 17.12
CA LEU A 34 4.07 -3.57 18.17
C LEU A 34 5.55 -3.44 18.53
N LEU A 35 6.41 -3.21 17.54
CA LEU A 35 7.86 -3.02 17.69
C LEU A 35 8.20 -1.71 18.39
N TRP A 36 7.34 -0.68 18.29
CA TRP A 36 7.58 0.63 18.92
C TRP A 36 6.45 1.06 19.86
N PRO A 37 6.33 0.43 21.04
CA PRO A 37 5.22 0.65 21.96
C PRO A 37 5.16 2.08 22.54
N THR A 38 6.29 2.78 22.60
CA THR A 38 6.35 4.18 23.05
C THR A 38 5.82 5.16 21.99
N HIS A 39 5.97 4.82 20.71
CA HIS A 39 5.53 5.65 19.58
C HIS A 39 4.66 4.84 18.61
N ARG A 40 3.62 4.18 19.14
CA ARG A 40 2.77 3.25 18.37
C ARG A 40 2.24 3.84 17.06
N LEU A 41 1.87 5.12 17.05
CA LEU A 41 1.40 5.81 15.86
C LEU A 41 2.51 5.99 14.81
N ALA A 42 3.71 6.39 15.23
CA ALA A 42 4.84 6.55 14.31
C ALA A 42 5.33 5.19 13.81
N GLY A 43 5.41 4.19 14.69
CA GLY A 43 5.73 2.80 14.34
C GLY A 43 4.70 2.20 13.39
N ALA A 44 3.40 2.42 13.65
CA ALA A 44 2.32 2.00 12.76
C ALA A 44 2.44 2.67 11.39
N ALA A 45 2.67 3.98 11.33
CA ALA A 45 2.78 4.71 10.07
C ALA A 45 3.99 4.25 9.26
N LEU A 46 5.17 4.15 9.87
CA LEU A 46 6.39 3.69 9.19
C LEU A 46 6.26 2.23 8.75
N GLY A 47 5.73 1.37 9.61
CA GLY A 47 5.49 -0.03 9.29
C GLY A 47 4.49 -0.17 8.14
N ALA A 48 3.38 0.57 8.19
CA ALA A 48 2.34 0.54 7.16
C ALA A 48 2.88 1.05 5.82
N VAL A 49 3.66 2.14 5.79
CA VAL A 49 4.30 2.65 4.58
C VAL A 49 5.27 1.63 4.00
N THR A 50 6.13 1.04 4.84
CA THR A 50 7.12 0.06 4.39
C THR A 50 6.44 -1.21 3.85
N GLY A 51 5.42 -1.71 4.57
CA GLY A 51 4.63 -2.86 4.15
C GLY A 51 3.83 -2.59 2.87
N PHE A 52 3.25 -1.40 2.73
CA PHE A 52 2.57 -0.96 1.51
C PHE A 52 3.52 -0.99 0.30
N VAL A 53 4.70 -0.39 0.43
CA VAL A 53 5.68 -0.33 -0.67
C VAL A 53 6.16 -1.72 -1.06
N ILE A 54 6.54 -2.56 -0.08
CA ILE A 54 7.00 -3.93 -0.35
C ILE A 54 5.90 -4.76 -1.02
N TRP A 55 4.66 -4.66 -0.52
CA TRP A 55 3.54 -5.41 -1.06
C TRP A 55 3.19 -4.96 -2.48
N LEU A 56 3.08 -3.64 -2.70
CA LEU A 56 2.75 -3.08 -4.00
C LEU A 56 3.84 -3.39 -5.03
N ALA A 57 5.12 -3.23 -4.66
CA ALA A 57 6.24 -3.57 -5.53
C ALA A 57 6.29 -5.08 -5.85
N GLY A 58 6.08 -5.93 -4.84
CA GLY A 58 6.00 -7.38 -5.04
C GLY A 58 4.85 -7.78 -5.96
N TRP A 59 3.68 -7.16 -5.80
CA TRP A 59 2.54 -7.38 -6.68
C TRP A 59 2.85 -6.96 -8.12
N MET A 60 3.46 -5.79 -8.32
CA MET A 60 3.84 -5.30 -9.64
C MET A 60 4.84 -6.22 -10.34
N ILE A 61 5.86 -6.70 -9.62
CA ILE A 61 6.87 -7.65 -10.15
C ILE A 61 6.22 -8.98 -10.51
N LEU A 62 5.36 -9.53 -9.63
CA LEU A 62 4.71 -10.83 -9.87
C LEU A 62 3.68 -10.80 -11.01
N ASN A 63 3.17 -9.62 -11.36
CA ASN A 63 2.19 -9.43 -12.42
C ASN A 63 2.79 -8.81 -13.70
N ASP A 64 4.12 -8.71 -13.81
CA ASP A 64 4.82 -8.14 -14.98
C ASP A 64 4.32 -6.72 -15.37
N VAL A 65 3.99 -5.92 -14.35
CA VAL A 65 3.50 -4.53 -14.56
C VAL A 65 4.65 -3.55 -14.83
N ILE A 66 5.85 -3.89 -14.36
CA ILE A 66 7.13 -3.17 -14.53
C ILE A 66 8.25 -4.20 -14.65
#